data_AF-A0A0Q5VCP1-F1
#
_entry.id   AF-A0A0Q5VCP1-F1
#
_cell.length_a   1.000
_cell.length_b   1.000
_cell.length_c   1.000
_cell.angle_alpha   90.00
_cell.angle_beta   90.00
_cell.angle_gamma   90.00
#
_symmetry.space_group_name_H-M   'P 1'
#
loop_
_entity.id
_entity.type
_entity.pdbx_description
1 polymer ?
#
loop_
_entity_poly.entity_id
_entity_poly.type
_entity_poly.pdbx_seq_one_letter_code
_entity_poly.pdbx_strand_id
1 'polypeptide(L)'
;MPGVALVGAVLLVVLATLTPAGPGGGWSWGAPTVELRWYLDGLDDAGTLTQLLGNLALLVPLAVLAVLRWPSLRRPGRLLAAALTVACSIEALQWWLPLDRVVSPLDALLNTTGAVLAGLVTAAWARRRVVRAHAAS
;
A
#
# COMPACT_ATOMS: atom_id res chain seq x y z
N MET A 1 -5.29 -16.07 -14.82
CA MET A 1 -5.67 -16.57 -13.48
C MET A 1 -5.53 -15.46 -12.44
N PRO A 2 -6.61 -14.77 -12.04
CA PRO A 2 -6.54 -13.64 -11.11
C PRO A 2 -5.86 -13.97 -9.77
N GLY A 3 -5.89 -15.26 -9.35
CA GLY A 3 -5.15 -15.73 -8.19
C GLY A 3 -3.62 -15.63 -8.32
N VAL A 4 -3.06 -15.96 -9.49
CA VAL A 4 -1.60 -15.88 -9.73
C VAL A 4 -1.12 -14.43 -9.66
N ALA A 5 -1.87 -13.50 -10.26
CA ALA A 5 -1.53 -12.08 -10.19
C ALA A 5 -1.55 -11.55 -8.75
N LEU A 6 -2.51 -12.01 -7.94
CA LEU A 6 -2.60 -11.61 -6.54
C LEU A 6 -1.43 -12.14 -5.71
N VAL A 7 -1.06 -13.40 -5.90
CA VAL A 7 0.16 -13.96 -5.27
C VAL A 7 1.39 -13.19 -5.71
N GLY A 8 1.51 -12.88 -6.99
CA GLY A 8 2.59 -12.04 -7.51
C GLY A 8 2.65 -10.66 -6.85
N ALA A 9 1.50 -9.99 -6.67
CA ALA A 9 1.44 -8.70 -5.98
C ALA A 9 1.84 -8.80 -4.50
N VAL A 10 1.42 -9.86 -3.80
CA VAL A 10 1.86 -10.11 -2.41
C VAL A 10 3.37 -10.33 -2.36
N LEU A 11 3.92 -11.16 -3.26
CA LEU A 11 5.36 -11.41 -3.32
C LEU A 11 6.15 -10.14 -3.63
N LEU A 12 5.66 -9.29 -4.53
CA LEU A 12 6.28 -7.99 -4.82
C LEU A 12 6.32 -7.09 -3.58
N VAL A 13 5.21 -6.99 -2.83
CA VAL A 13 5.17 -6.21 -1.59
C VAL A 13 6.14 -6.78 -0.55
N VAL A 14 6.16 -8.10 -0.37
CA VAL A 14 7.09 -8.78 0.54
C VAL A 14 8.54 -8.51 0.15
N LEU A 15 8.91 -8.67 -1.12
CA LEU A 15 10.26 -8.43 -1.60
C LEU A 15 10.67 -6.96 -1.46
N ALA A 16 9.76 -6.03 -1.73
CA ALA A 16 10.04 -4.59 -1.61
C ALA A 16 10.26 -4.14 -0.16
N THR A 17 9.58 -4.77 0.80
CA THR A 17 9.50 -4.29 2.19
C THR A 17 10.30 -5.12 3.18
N LEU A 18 10.41 -6.43 2.96
CA LEU A 18 11.03 -7.37 3.89
C LEU A 18 12.44 -7.82 3.46
N THR A 19 12.97 -7.23 2.39
CA THR A 19 14.40 -7.35 2.04
C THR A 19 15.20 -6.35 2.89
N PRO A 20 16.32 -6.76 3.52
CA PRO A 20 17.18 -5.84 4.26
C PRO A 20 17.62 -4.65 3.40
N ALA A 21 17.52 -3.43 3.93
CA ALA A 21 17.97 -2.23 3.20
C ALA A 21 19.49 -2.04 3.27
N GLY A 22 20.13 -2.59 4.29
CA GLY A 22 21.57 -2.50 4.49
C GLY A 22 22.10 -3.58 5.43
N PRO A 23 23.42 -3.59 5.66
CA PRO A 23 24.10 -4.61 6.46
C PRO A 23 23.98 -4.38 7.98
N GLY A 24 23.45 -3.24 8.42
CA GLY A 24 23.49 -2.80 9.82
C GLY A 24 22.64 -3.64 10.77
N GLY A 25 21.62 -4.32 10.24
CA GLY A 25 20.60 -4.99 11.05
C GLY A 25 19.79 -4.00 11.89
N GLY A 26 18.71 -4.48 12.50
CA GLY A 26 17.83 -3.68 13.36
C GLY A 26 16.81 -2.84 12.60
N TRP A 27 16.35 -1.76 13.21
CA TRP A 27 15.40 -0.80 12.65
C TRP A 27 15.60 0.59 13.27
N SER A 28 15.13 1.63 12.59
CA SER A 28 15.10 3.00 13.11
C SER A 28 13.65 3.51 13.20
N TRP A 29 13.38 4.42 14.13
CA TRP A 29 12.04 4.96 14.33
C TRP A 29 11.78 6.18 13.44
N GLY A 30 10.74 6.10 12.61
CA GLY A 30 10.17 7.22 11.87
C GLY A 30 9.19 8.02 12.73
N ALA A 31 9.65 9.08 13.39
CA ALA A 31 8.76 9.92 14.18
C ALA A 31 7.77 10.68 13.27
N PRO A 32 6.44 10.51 13.41
CA PRO A 32 5.48 10.99 12.40
C PRO A 32 5.54 12.49 12.10
N THR A 33 5.77 13.32 13.11
CA THR A 33 5.85 14.78 12.93
C THR A 33 7.14 15.22 12.23
N VAL A 34 8.23 14.49 12.44
CA VAL A 34 9.51 14.74 11.77
C VAL A 34 9.43 14.33 10.31
N GLU A 35 8.90 13.14 10.04
CA GLU A 35 8.75 12.65 8.67
C GLU A 35 7.75 13.47 7.86
N LEU A 36 6.63 13.89 8.48
CA LEU A 36 5.68 14.77 7.81
C LEU A 36 6.34 16.08 7.38
N ARG A 37 7.14 16.68 8.26
CA ARG A 37 7.90 17.89 7.94
C ARG A 37 8.92 17.62 6.83
N TRP A 38 9.65 16.51 6.91
CA TRP A 38 10.62 16.11 5.89
C TRP A 38 9.96 15.97 4.50
N TYR A 39 8.80 15.33 4.40
CA TYR A 39 8.05 15.24 3.14
C TYR A 39 7.61 16.62 2.62
N LEU A 40 7.12 17.49 3.49
CA LEU A 40 6.65 18.82 3.11
C LEU A 40 7.79 19.73 2.65
N ASP A 41 8.93 19.70 3.35
CA ASP A 41 10.08 20.52 3.04
C ASP A 41 10.88 19.99 1.84
N GLY A 42 10.76 18.68 1.52
CA GLY A 42 11.50 17.99 0.47
C GLY A 42 10.74 17.76 -0.84
N LEU A 43 9.65 18.47 -1.12
CA LEU A 43 8.86 18.24 -2.35
C LEU A 43 9.64 18.53 -3.65
N ASP A 44 10.71 19.32 -3.57
CA ASP A 44 11.61 19.59 -4.72
C ASP A 44 12.79 18.60 -4.79
N ASP A 45 12.92 17.71 -3.80
CA ASP A 45 13.96 16.68 -3.75
C ASP A 45 13.47 15.36 -4.37
N ALA A 46 14.25 14.85 -5.32
CA ALA A 46 13.90 13.64 -6.07
C ALA A 46 13.84 12.39 -5.17
N GLY A 47 14.69 12.31 -4.14
CA GLY A 47 14.69 11.20 -3.18
C GLY A 47 13.40 11.17 -2.35
N THR A 48 13.04 12.33 -1.81
CA THR A 48 11.82 12.54 -1.02
C THR A 48 10.57 12.23 -1.83
N LEU A 49 10.49 12.73 -3.07
CA LEU A 49 9.40 12.42 -3.99
C LEU A 49 9.33 10.93 -4.31
N THR A 50 10.48 10.28 -4.52
CA THR A 50 10.54 8.83 -4.79
C THR A 50 9.97 8.04 -3.61
N GLN A 51 10.32 8.41 -2.38
CA GLN A 51 9.80 7.75 -1.18
C GLN A 51 8.29 8.00 -1.00
N LEU A 52 7.84 9.24 -1.18
CA LEU A 52 6.43 9.61 -1.07
C LEU A 52 5.56 8.82 -2.07
N LEU A 53 5.96 8.85 -3.35
CA LEU A 53 5.26 8.15 -4.42
C LEU A 53 5.39 6.63 -4.28
N GLY A 54 6.55 6.14 -3.84
CA GLY A 54 6.79 4.73 -3.57
C GLY A 54 5.82 4.18 -2.54
N ASN A 55 5.67 4.87 -1.40
CA ASN A 55 4.72 4.48 -0.36
C ASN A 55 3.26 4.59 -0.84
N LEU A 56 2.89 5.68 -1.51
CA LEU A 56 1.54 5.76 -2.12
C LEU A 56 1.27 4.66 -3.16
N ALA A 57 2.29 4.15 -3.85
CA ALA A 57 2.12 3.15 -4.90
C ALA A 57 2.23 1.70 -4.40
N LEU A 58 2.92 1.45 -3.28
CA LEU A 58 3.35 0.11 -2.85
C LEU A 58 2.20 -0.91 -2.81
N LEU A 59 1.07 -0.53 -2.17
CA LEU A 59 -0.07 -1.43 -1.98
C LEU A 59 -1.13 -1.33 -3.10
N VAL A 60 -0.95 -0.44 -4.09
CA VAL A 60 -1.92 -0.22 -5.16
C VAL A 60 -2.20 -1.50 -5.97
N PRO A 61 -1.21 -2.26 -6.48
CA PRO A 61 -1.47 -3.46 -7.26
C PRO A 61 -2.27 -4.51 -6.46
N LEU A 62 -1.91 -4.69 -5.19
CA LEU A 62 -2.58 -5.61 -4.29
C LEU A 62 -4.04 -5.19 -4.06
N ALA A 63 -4.29 -3.91 -3.78
CA ALA A 63 -5.62 -3.37 -3.55
C ALA A 63 -6.53 -3.50 -4.79
N VAL A 64 -6.01 -3.18 -5.98
CA VAL A 64 -6.74 -3.31 -7.25
C VAL A 64 -7.17 -4.76 -7.47
N LEU A 65 -6.23 -5.71 -7.37
CA LEU A 65 -6.51 -7.13 -7.57
C LEU A 65 -7.46 -7.68 -6.50
N ALA A 66 -7.29 -7.26 -5.24
CA ALA A 66 -8.16 -7.65 -4.14
C ALA A 66 -9.61 -7.18 -4.34
N VAL A 67 -9.82 -5.93 -4.76
CA VAL A 67 -11.16 -5.37 -5.05
C VAL A 67 -11.84 -6.06 -6.23
N LEU A 68 -11.07 -6.43 -7.26
CA LEU A 68 -11.58 -7.20 -8.40
C LEU A 68 -11.96 -8.63 -7.99
N ARG A 69 -11.14 -9.27 -7.13
CA ARG A 69 -11.32 -10.65 -6.68
C ARG A 69 -12.42 -10.81 -5.63
N TRP A 70 -12.57 -9.84 -4.74
CA TRP A 70 -13.49 -9.87 -3.59
C TRP A 70 -14.42 -8.66 -3.58
N PRO A 71 -15.67 -8.82 -4.07
CA PRO A 71 -16.64 -7.72 -4.12
C PRO A 71 -16.94 -7.08 -2.76
N SER A 72 -16.73 -7.80 -1.65
CA SER A 72 -16.86 -7.28 -0.29
C SER A 72 -15.93 -6.10 0.00
N LEU A 73 -14.75 -6.06 -0.63
CA LEU A 73 -13.76 -4.98 -0.50
C LEU A 73 -14.11 -3.75 -1.35
N ARG A 74 -15.20 -3.76 -2.12
CA ARG A 74 -15.71 -2.56 -2.79
C ARG A 74 -16.35 -1.55 -1.82
N ARG A 75 -16.57 -1.95 -0.56
CA ARG A 75 -17.09 -1.09 0.52
C ARG A 75 -15.92 -0.31 1.15
N PRO A 76 -15.99 1.04 1.22
CA PRO A 76 -14.88 1.88 1.68
C PRO A 76 -14.29 1.45 3.03
N GLY A 77 -15.14 1.21 4.04
CA GLY A 77 -14.66 0.82 5.37
C GLY A 77 -13.95 -0.54 5.40
N ARG A 78 -14.38 -1.51 4.59
CA ARG A 78 -13.71 -2.82 4.50
C ARG A 78 -12.38 -2.73 3.76
N LEU A 79 -12.32 -1.92 2.71
CA LEU A 79 -11.08 -1.65 1.99
C LEU A 79 -10.06 -0.94 2.89
N LEU A 80 -10.51 0.11 3.60
CA LEU A 80 -9.68 0.84 4.55
C LEU A 80 -9.12 -0.09 5.63
N ALA A 81 -9.98 -0.88 6.28
CA ALA A 81 -9.54 -1.82 7.32
C ALA A 81 -8.53 -2.85 6.78
N ALA A 82 -8.77 -3.41 5.60
CA ALA A 82 -7.85 -4.36 4.98
C ALA A 82 -6.51 -3.72 4.61
N ALA A 83 -6.52 -2.54 3.97
CA ALA A 83 -5.32 -1.82 3.58
C ALA A 83 -4.49 -1.41 4.80
N LEU A 84 -5.13 -0.86 5.83
CA LEU A 84 -4.48 -0.49 7.08
C LEU A 84 -3.87 -1.71 7.79
N THR A 85 -4.60 -2.83 7.83
CA THR A 85 -4.08 -4.07 8.44
C THR A 85 -2.82 -4.54 7.72
N VAL A 86 -2.81 -4.55 6.38
CA VAL A 86 -1.63 -4.95 5.61
C VAL A 86 -0.47 -3.99 5.82
N ALA A 87 -0.72 -2.67 5.75
CA ALA A 87 0.30 -1.64 5.96
C ALA A 87 0.92 -1.73 7.37
N CYS A 88 0.10 -1.82 8.43
CA CYS A 88 0.60 -1.99 9.79
C CYS A 88 1.32 -3.34 10.00
N SER A 89 0.92 -4.39 9.28
CA SER A 89 1.62 -5.68 9.36
C SER A 89 3.03 -5.59 8.77
N ILE A 90 3.23 -4.80 7.71
CA ILE A 90 4.55 -4.54 7.14
C ILE A 90 5.45 -3.85 8.18
N GLU A 91 4.97 -2.73 8.77
CA GLU A 91 5.71 -2.00 9.80
C GLU A 91 6.01 -2.88 11.03
N ALA A 92 5.03 -3.67 11.47
CA ALA A 92 5.23 -4.60 12.57
C ALA A 92 6.30 -5.64 12.22
N LEU A 93 6.27 -6.22 11.01
CA LEU A 93 7.30 -7.17 10.60
C LEU A 93 8.67 -6.50 10.50
N GLN A 94 8.77 -5.27 10.02
CA GLN A 94 10.03 -4.51 10.00
C GLN A 94 10.53 -4.14 11.40
N TRP A 95 9.63 -4.00 12.36
CA TRP A 95 9.99 -3.82 13.77
C TRP A 95 10.52 -5.11 14.40
N TRP A 96 9.90 -6.26 14.08
CA TRP A 96 10.29 -7.56 14.60
C TRP A 96 11.53 -8.16 13.91
N LEU A 97 11.76 -7.83 12.64
CA LEU A 97 12.85 -8.36 11.83
C LEU A 97 13.97 -7.30 11.71
N PRO A 98 15.23 -7.64 11.97
CA PRO A 98 16.36 -6.69 11.92
C PRO A 98 16.76 -6.39 10.45
N LEU A 99 15.90 -5.67 9.73
CA LEU A 99 16.01 -5.43 8.28
C LEU A 99 16.75 -4.15 7.90
N ASP A 100 17.29 -3.41 8.87
CA ASP A 100 17.90 -2.09 8.65
C ASP A 100 16.90 -1.11 8.00
N ARG A 101 15.63 -1.23 8.40
CA ARG A 101 14.49 -0.45 7.85
C ARG A 101 14.03 0.60 8.85
N VAL A 102 13.47 1.70 8.33
CA VAL A 102 12.69 2.63 9.14
C VAL A 102 11.33 2.00 9.41
N VAL A 103 10.91 1.97 10.67
CA VAL A 103 9.52 1.67 11.08
C VAL A 103 8.79 3.00 11.19
N SER A 104 7.83 3.24 10.30
CA SER A 104 7.17 4.53 10.11
C SER A 104 5.64 4.38 10.09
N PRO A 105 4.93 4.96 11.09
CA PRO A 105 3.47 5.09 11.02
C PRO A 105 3.00 5.94 9.82
N LEU A 106 3.84 6.87 9.34
CA LEU A 106 3.50 7.72 8.21
C LEU A 106 3.57 6.92 6.89
N ASP A 107 4.54 6.03 6.74
CA ASP A 107 4.63 5.13 5.59
C ASP A 107 3.43 4.18 5.54
N ALA A 108 3.02 3.61 6.68
CA ALA A 108 1.79 2.84 6.77
C ALA A 108 0.54 3.64 6.34
N LEU A 109 0.46 4.92 6.73
CA LEU A 109 -0.64 5.79 6.34
C LEU A 109 -0.64 6.08 4.83
N LEU A 110 0.54 6.34 4.24
CA LEU A 110 0.70 6.58 2.80
C LEU A 110 0.34 5.33 1.99
N ASN A 111 0.87 4.17 2.38
CA ASN A 111 0.54 2.86 1.82
C ASN A 111 -0.97 2.59 1.84
N THR A 112 -1.61 2.86 2.98
CA THR A 112 -3.07 2.71 3.16
C THR A 112 -3.84 3.67 2.25
N THR A 113 -3.41 4.93 2.18
CA THR A 113 -4.05 5.99 1.40
C THR A 113 -4.06 5.63 -0.08
N GLY A 114 -2.91 5.24 -0.63
CA GLY A 114 -2.77 4.82 -2.01
C GLY A 114 -3.64 3.61 -2.36
N ALA A 115 -3.62 2.58 -1.52
CA ALA A 115 -4.46 1.39 -1.67
C ALA A 115 -5.96 1.72 -1.67
N VAL A 116 -6.42 2.58 -0.75
CA VAL A 116 -7.83 2.98 -0.66
C VAL A 116 -8.24 3.77 -1.90
N LEU A 117 -7.46 4.76 -2.32
CA LEU A 117 -7.77 5.56 -3.51
C LEU A 117 -7.89 4.68 -4.76
N ALA A 118 -6.88 3.84 -5.03
CA ALA A 118 -6.89 2.95 -6.19
C ALA A 118 -8.00 1.90 -6.13
N GLY A 119 -8.27 1.35 -4.94
CA GLY A 119 -9.33 0.37 -4.75
C GLY A 119 -10.73 0.98 -4.93
N LEU A 120 -10.97 2.22 -4.50
CA LEU A 120 -12.24 2.92 -4.71
C LEU A 120 -12.48 3.24 -6.19
N VAL A 121 -11.46 3.71 -6.91
CA VAL A 121 -11.51 3.91 -8.37
C VAL A 121 -11.86 2.59 -9.07
N THR A 122 -11.17 1.51 -8.70
CA THR A 122 -11.40 0.16 -9.24
C THR A 122 -12.82 -0.34 -8.95
N ALA A 123 -13.31 -0.12 -7.73
CA ALA A 123 -14.66 -0.50 -7.32
C ALA A 123 -15.73 0.26 -8.12
N ALA A 124 -15.54 1.56 -8.33
CA ALA A 124 -16.45 2.40 -9.13
C ALA A 124 -16.50 1.92 -10.59
N TRP A 125 -15.34 1.65 -11.18
CA TRP A 125 -15.24 1.11 -12.53
C TRP A 125 -15.91 -0.26 -12.68
N ALA A 126 -15.68 -1.18 -11.73
CA ALA A 126 -16.28 -2.52 -11.76
C ALA A 126 -17.81 -2.46 -11.66
N ARG A 127 -18.36 -1.56 -10.83
CA ARG A 127 -19.81 -1.34 -10.73
C ARG A 127 -20.41 -0.85 -12.06
N ARG A 128 -19.75 0.10 -12.73
CA ARG A 128 -20.21 0.63 -14.04
C ARG A 128 -20.27 -0.45 -15.11
N ARG A 129 -19.31 -1.39 -15.13
CA ARG A 129 -19.33 -2.50 -16.09
C ARG A 129 -20.54 -3.42 -15.91
N VAL A 130 -20.89 -3.74 -14.66
CA VAL A 130 -22.04 -4.60 -14.37
C VAL A 130 -23.34 -3.95 -14.84
N VAL A 131 -23.53 -2.65 -14.57
CA VAL A 131 -24.72 -1.92 -15.01
C VAL A 131 -24.84 -1.89 -16.53
N ARG A 132 -23.74 -1.64 -17.25
CA ARG A 132 -23.74 -1.63 -18.73
C ARG A 132 -24.05 -3.01 -19.33
N ALA A 133 -23.57 -4.09 -18.71
CA ALA A 133 -23.86 -5.44 -19.19
C ALA A 133 -25.35 -5.79 -19.08
N HIS A 134 -26.03 -5.35 -18.00
CA HIS A 134 -27.48 -5.55 -17.84
C HIS A 134 -28.33 -4.68 -18.76
N ALA A 135 -27.83 -3.50 -19.17
CA ALA A 135 -28.54 -2.64 -20.11
C ALA A 135 -28.44 -3.11 -21.57
N ALA A 136 -27.54 -4.05 -21.86
CA ALA A 136 -27.30 -4.60 -23.20
C ALA A 136 -27.87 -6.02 -23.39
N SER A 137 -28.48 -6.60 -22.35
CA SER A 137 -29.17 -7.90 -22.34
C SER A 137 -30.68 -7.71 -22.40
#